data_AF-A0A9Q0MNX1-F1
#
_entry.id   AF-A0A9Q0MNX1-F1
#
_cell.length_a   1.000
_cell.length_b   1.000
_cell.length_c   1.000
_cell.angle_alpha   90.00
_cell.angle_beta   90.00
_cell.angle_gamma   90.00
#
_symmetry.space_group_name_H-M   'P 1'
#
loop_
_entity.id
_entity.type
_entity.pdbx_description
1 polymer ?
#
loop_
_entity_poly.entity_id
_entity_poly.type
_entity_poly.pdbx_seq_one_letter_code
_entity_poly.pdbx_strand_id
1 'polypeptide(L)'
;MEHSAIESRVDNLLHLLDLEKSTHYINNLSGGQQRRASFIVALLHEPSILILDEPTVGVDPVLRASIWKHLRDLVDTQGTTVIITTHYIEEMRQANTIGIMRNGVLMTEESPTTLLEMHNATMLEDVVLKYCLKDMNQTDIKSSREASEIIDPLMYSHDDNTKSSQTRSVHRIRALTVKNVIVLMRNIGFLFFTFATPSLIVAIFCFAIGSNPSDLGIGILNNEIGGGDCTKFTELKSCEPIQLSCAFFNSLEADRKFTLVL
;
A
#
# COMPACT_ATOMS: atom_id res chain seq x y z
N MET A 1 21.36 2.25 4.63
CA MET A 1 21.33 2.22 6.10
C MET A 1 21.48 0.78 6.55
N GLU A 2 22.43 0.50 7.44
CA GLU A 2 22.52 -0.82 8.11
C GLU A 2 21.34 -1.02 9.07
N HIS A 3 20.96 -2.27 9.31
CA HIS A 3 19.79 -2.60 10.15
C HIS A 3 19.92 -2.06 11.59
N SER A 4 21.12 -2.09 12.16
CA SER A 4 21.44 -1.56 13.50
C SER A 4 21.22 -0.05 13.61
N ALA A 5 21.60 0.70 12.57
CA ALA A 5 21.40 2.15 12.51
C ALA A 5 19.90 2.52 12.45
N ILE A 6 19.11 1.72 11.73
CA ILE A 6 17.66 1.92 11.63
C ILE A 6 17.01 1.69 13.01
N GLU A 7 17.35 0.61 13.70
CA GLU A 7 16.80 0.33 15.04
C GLU A 7 17.12 1.44 16.05
N SER A 8 18.38 1.90 16.08
CA SER A 8 18.78 3.02 16.95
C SER A 8 18.01 4.30 16.62
N ARG A 9 17.82 4.60 15.32
CA ARG A 9 17.05 5.77 14.89
C ARG A 9 15.57 5.66 15.26
N VAL A 10 14.97 4.48 15.10
CA VAL A 10 13.58 4.21 15.52
C VAL A 10 13.44 4.45 17.03
N ASP A 11 14.35 3.92 17.84
CA ASP A 11 14.29 4.07 19.30
C ASP A 11 14.44 5.55 19.73
N ASN A 12 15.32 6.32 19.06
CA ASN A 12 15.46 7.76 19.29
C ASN A 12 14.16 8.53 18.97
N LEU A 13 13.51 8.21 17.84
CA LEU A 13 12.27 8.87 17.43
C LEU A 13 11.07 8.47 18.29
N LEU A 14 11.04 7.21 18.77
CA LEU A 14 10.04 6.75 19.74
C LEU A 14 10.13 7.52 21.04
N HIS A 15 11.35 7.73 21.55
CA HIS A 15 11.59 8.54 22.76
C HIS A 15 11.22 10.01 22.53
N LEU A 16 11.55 10.58 21.36
CA LEU A 16 11.21 11.96 21.03
C LEU A 16 9.71 12.23 21.05
N LEU A 17 8.91 11.32 20.51
CA LEU A 17 7.46 11.48 20.33
C LEU A 17 6.62 10.84 21.45
N ASP A 18 7.25 10.51 22.58
CA ASP A 18 6.61 9.86 23.73
C ASP A 18 5.69 8.70 23.28
N LEU A 19 6.32 7.77 22.56
CA LEU A 19 5.67 6.57 22.05
C LEU A 19 6.43 5.34 22.56
N GLU A 20 5.76 4.53 23.37
CA GLU A 20 6.34 3.27 23.81
C GLU A 20 6.49 2.30 22.64
N LYS A 21 7.55 1.49 22.68
CA LYS A 21 7.76 0.38 21.76
C LYS A 21 6.76 -0.74 22.07
N SER A 22 5.52 -0.53 21.68
CA SER A 22 4.46 -1.50 21.91
C SER A 22 4.48 -2.61 20.85
N THR A 23 4.17 -3.82 21.27
CA THR A 23 3.86 -4.94 20.37
C THR A 23 2.44 -4.84 19.78
N HIS A 24 1.71 -3.78 20.14
CA HIS A 24 0.34 -3.58 19.71
C HIS A 24 0.27 -3.19 18.24
N TYR A 25 -0.79 -3.65 17.59
CA TYR A 25 -1.09 -3.25 16.23
C TYR A 25 -1.42 -1.76 16.18
N ILE A 26 -1.05 -1.08 15.08
CA ILE A 26 -1.34 0.34 14.86
C ILE A 26 -2.83 0.65 15.07
N ASN A 27 -3.74 -0.28 14.70
CA ASN A 27 -5.18 -0.12 14.90
C ASN A 27 -5.61 0.00 16.38
N ASN A 28 -4.79 -0.46 17.32
CA ASN A 28 -5.08 -0.39 18.76
C ASN A 28 -4.51 0.89 19.39
N LEU A 29 -3.75 1.69 18.64
CA LEU A 29 -3.25 2.99 19.10
C LEU A 29 -4.36 4.03 19.06
N SER A 30 -4.33 4.99 20.00
CA SER A 30 -5.22 6.16 19.94
C SER A 30 -4.95 6.98 18.68
N GLY A 31 -5.92 7.77 18.22
CA GLY A 31 -5.73 8.62 17.03
C GLY A 31 -4.50 9.54 17.13
N GLY A 32 -4.23 10.09 18.33
CA GLY A 32 -3.02 10.86 18.59
C GLY A 32 -1.73 10.04 18.46
N GLN A 33 -1.71 8.83 19.02
CA GLN A 33 -0.58 7.91 18.87
C GLN A 33 -0.35 7.47 17.41
N GLN A 34 -1.42 7.25 16.64
CA GLN A 34 -1.32 6.95 15.20
C GLN A 34 -0.70 8.13 14.42
N ARG A 35 -1.11 9.37 14.73
CA ARG A 35 -0.51 10.57 14.12
C ARG A 35 0.98 10.69 14.44
N ARG A 36 1.36 10.46 15.71
CA ARG A 36 2.78 10.43 16.12
C ARG A 36 3.56 9.32 15.43
N ALA A 37 3.01 8.10 15.32
CA ALA A 37 3.64 7.01 14.59
C ALA A 37 3.85 7.35 13.09
N SER A 38 2.87 7.99 12.45
CA SER A 38 3.01 8.47 11.07
C SER A 38 4.14 9.51 10.94
N PHE A 39 4.30 10.37 11.95
CA PHE A 39 5.38 11.35 11.97
C PHE A 39 6.76 10.68 12.09
N ILE A 40 6.92 9.64 12.92
CA ILE A 40 8.16 8.84 12.98
C ILE A 40 8.51 8.27 11.60
N VAL A 41 7.53 7.70 10.90
CA VAL A 41 7.74 7.10 9.56
C VAL A 41 8.23 8.15 8.56
N ALA A 42 7.72 9.38 8.63
CA ALA A 42 8.19 10.48 7.79
C ALA A 42 9.63 10.91 8.09
N LEU A 43 10.07 10.85 9.35
CA LEU A 43 11.43 11.24 9.76
C LEU A 43 12.48 10.12 9.61
N LEU A 44 12.03 8.87 9.52
CA LEU A 44 12.91 7.70 9.53
C LEU A 44 13.92 7.69 8.37
N HIS A 45 13.51 8.20 7.21
CA HIS A 45 14.29 8.12 5.97
C HIS A 45 15.13 9.37 5.66
N GLU A 46 15.26 10.29 6.63
CA GLU A 46 16.11 11.50 6.52
C GLU A 46 15.81 12.32 5.25
N PRO A 47 14.57 12.83 5.10
CA PRO A 47 14.21 13.59 3.92
C PRO A 47 14.98 14.92 3.84
N SER A 48 15.35 15.31 2.62
CA SER A 48 15.87 16.66 2.33
C SER A 48 14.78 17.73 2.38
N ILE A 49 13.53 17.35 2.13
CA ILE A 49 12.34 18.21 2.20
C ILE A 49 11.26 17.49 3.00
N LEU A 50 10.79 18.11 4.07
CA LEU A 50 9.77 17.59 4.96
C LEU A 50 8.56 18.53 4.95
N ILE A 51 7.40 18.03 4.54
CA ILE A 51 6.13 18.78 4.56
C ILE A 51 5.23 18.15 5.61
N LEU A 52 4.81 18.95 6.59
CA LEU A 52 4.01 18.51 7.73
C LEU A 52 2.70 19.27 7.77
N ASP A 53 1.59 18.52 7.74
CA ASP A 53 0.27 19.09 7.90
C ASP A 53 -0.18 19.06 9.37
N GLU A 54 -0.21 20.22 10.01
CA GLU A 54 -0.66 20.39 11.39
C GLU A 54 -0.04 19.39 12.40
N PRO A 55 1.30 19.23 12.43
CA PRO A 55 1.95 18.11 13.13
C PRO A 55 1.76 18.10 14.66
N THR A 56 1.48 19.26 15.26
CA THR A 56 1.44 19.47 16.72
C THR A 56 0.01 19.62 17.26
N VAL A 57 -1.00 19.41 16.41
CA VAL A 57 -2.41 19.55 16.76
C VAL A 57 -2.85 18.38 17.65
N GLY A 58 -3.42 18.71 18.81
CA GLY A 58 -3.80 17.72 19.82
C GLY A 58 -2.63 17.14 20.62
N VAL A 59 -1.43 17.71 20.48
CA VAL A 59 -0.23 17.35 21.27
C VAL A 59 -0.12 18.27 22.49
N ASP A 60 0.44 17.76 23.59
CA ASP A 60 0.67 18.56 24.79
C ASP A 60 1.76 19.65 24.55
N PRO A 61 1.76 20.74 25.34
CA PRO A 61 2.71 21.84 25.15
C PRO A 61 4.19 21.47 25.28
N VAL A 62 4.52 20.49 26.14
CA VAL A 62 5.91 20.10 26.40
C VAL A 62 6.44 19.32 25.21
N LEU A 63 5.68 18.35 24.72
CA LEU A 63 6.01 17.54 23.56
C LEU A 63 6.06 18.39 22.28
N ARG A 64 5.15 19.37 22.14
CA ARG A 64 5.21 20.36 21.05
C ARG A 64 6.56 21.08 21.02
N ALA A 65 7.05 21.56 22.16
CA ALA A 65 8.34 22.24 22.23
C ALA A 65 9.51 21.30 21.87
N SER A 66 9.44 20.03 22.30
CA SER A 66 10.41 18.99 21.94
C SER A 66 10.43 18.73 20.44
N ILE A 67 9.26 18.60 19.80
CA ILE A 67 9.11 18.44 18.36
C ILE A 67 9.72 19.63 17.61
N TRP A 68 9.37 20.85 17.99
CA TRP A 68 9.90 22.06 17.35
C TRP A 68 11.41 22.19 17.49
N LYS A 69 11.97 21.82 18.64
CA LYS A 69 13.42 21.77 18.83
C LYS A 69 14.05 20.78 17.85
N HIS A 70 13.50 19.57 17.75
CA HIS A 70 14.02 18.58 16.81
C HIS A 70 13.93 19.04 15.35
N LEU A 71 12.83 19.67 14.94
CA LEU A 71 12.68 20.19 13.59
C LEU A 71 13.71 21.28 13.27
N ARG A 72 14.00 22.18 14.21
CA ARG A 72 15.10 23.15 14.07
C ARG A 72 16.45 22.47 13.97
N ASP A 73 16.71 21.48 14.83
CA ASP A 73 17.98 20.73 14.79
C ASP A 73 18.16 20.05 13.42
N LEU A 74 17.10 19.54 12.79
CA LEU A 74 17.15 18.98 11.43
C LEU A 74 17.49 20.04 10.37
N VAL A 75 16.90 21.22 10.46
CA VAL A 75 17.21 22.35 9.56
C VAL A 75 18.68 22.77 9.72
N ASP A 76 19.12 22.96 10.97
CA ASP A 76 20.44 23.53 11.28
C ASP A 76 21.58 22.52 11.04
N THR A 77 21.38 21.25 11.36
CA THR A 77 22.45 20.22 11.28
C THR A 77 22.44 19.43 9.99
N GLN A 78 21.25 19.16 9.42
CA GLN A 78 21.11 18.29 8.24
C GLN A 78 20.79 19.08 6.96
N GLY A 79 20.44 20.37 7.08
CA GLY A 79 20.02 21.18 5.94
C GLY A 79 18.66 20.76 5.37
N THR A 80 17.83 20.06 6.15
CA THR A 80 16.49 19.68 5.73
C THR A 80 15.59 20.91 5.63
N THR A 81 14.89 21.08 4.51
CA THR A 81 13.86 22.11 4.37
C THR A 81 12.56 21.60 4.98
N VAL A 82 12.01 22.30 5.98
CA VAL A 82 10.78 21.91 6.66
C VAL A 82 9.67 22.93 6.36
N ILE A 83 8.54 22.47 5.85
CA ILE A 83 7.33 23.25 5.62
C ILE A 83 6.25 22.74 6.55
N ILE A 84 5.64 23.63 7.33
CA ILE A 84 4.63 23.27 8.34
C ILE A 84 3.40 24.15 8.12
N THR A 85 2.23 23.52 8.08
CA THR A 85 0.95 24.21 8.28
C THR A 85 0.59 24.15 9.77
N THR A 86 0.13 25.27 10.31
CA THR A 86 -0.29 25.34 11.72
C THR A 86 -1.38 26.37 11.89
N HIS A 87 -2.29 26.10 12.81
CA HIS A 87 -3.27 27.06 13.28
C HIS A 87 -2.84 27.79 14.57
N TYR A 88 -1.65 27.48 15.11
CA TYR A 88 -1.09 28.13 16.29
C TYR A 88 -0.10 29.23 15.91
N ILE A 89 -0.41 30.47 16.24
CA ILE A 89 0.39 31.64 15.86
C ILE A 89 1.74 31.66 16.61
N GLU A 90 1.77 31.09 17.81
CA GLU A 90 2.96 30.93 18.65
C GLU A 90 4.01 30.02 18.01
N GLU A 91 3.59 29.09 17.15
CA GLU A 91 4.50 28.24 16.40
C GLU A 91 5.17 29.00 15.25
N MET A 92 4.44 29.92 14.62
CA MET A 92 4.96 30.76 13.53
C MET A 92 6.15 31.61 13.99
N ARG A 93 6.18 32.00 15.27
CA ARG A 93 7.30 32.76 15.87
C ARG A 93 8.63 32.01 15.81
N GLN A 94 8.60 30.68 15.77
CA GLN A 94 9.79 29.83 15.74
C GLN A 94 10.28 29.54 14.31
N ALA A 95 9.52 29.96 13.28
CA ALA A 95 9.85 29.73 11.89
C ALA A 95 10.83 30.77 11.35
N ASN A 96 11.62 30.38 10.35
CA ASN A 96 12.50 31.31 9.63
C ASN A 96 11.68 32.25 8.71
N THR A 97 10.65 31.69 8.07
CA THR A 97 9.75 32.38 7.14
C THR A 97 8.31 32.00 7.43
N ILE A 98 7.41 32.98 7.39
CA ILE A 98 5.98 32.83 7.60
C ILE A 98 5.26 33.13 6.29
N GLY A 99 4.49 32.16 5.80
CA GLY A 99 3.49 32.37 4.75
C GLY A 99 2.08 32.46 5.32
N ILE A 100 1.34 33.51 5.03
CA ILE A 100 -0.10 33.60 5.40
C ILE A 100 -0.93 33.39 4.14
N MET A 101 -1.78 32.35 4.14
CA MET A 101 -2.63 32.01 3.00
C MET A 101 -4.11 32.16 3.35
N ARG A 102 -4.91 32.67 2.41
CA ARG A 102 -6.38 32.73 2.53
C ARG A 102 -7.03 32.55 1.15
N ASN A 103 -8.13 31.79 1.09
CA ASN A 103 -8.87 31.51 -0.15
C ASN A 103 -7.99 31.01 -1.31
N GLY A 104 -6.94 30.23 -1.00
CA GLY A 104 -5.99 29.71 -1.97
C GLY A 104 -4.94 30.70 -2.46
N VAL A 105 -4.88 31.92 -1.90
CA VAL A 105 -3.91 32.96 -2.27
C VAL A 105 -2.94 33.18 -1.11
N LEU A 106 -1.63 33.19 -1.41
CA LEU A 106 -0.59 33.58 -0.48
C LEU A 106 -0.57 35.10 -0.34
N MET A 107 -0.92 35.60 0.84
CA MET A 107 -1.08 37.03 1.13
C MET A 107 0.26 37.70 1.43
N THR A 108 1.19 36.97 2.04
CA THR A 108 2.53 37.44 2.42
C THR A 108 3.43 36.24 2.70
N GLU A 109 4.74 36.42 2.48
CA GLU A 109 5.79 35.44 2.78
C GLU A 109 7.01 36.20 3.28
N GLU A 110 7.20 36.28 4.60
CA GLU A 110 8.24 37.10 5.21
C GLU A 110 8.70 36.52 6.55
N SER A 111 9.85 36.97 7.06
CA SER A 111 10.31 36.55 8.39
C SER A 111 9.39 37.10 9.50
N PRO A 112 9.32 36.43 10.68
CA PRO A 112 8.51 36.91 11.79
C PRO A 112 8.86 38.35 12.22
N THR A 113 10.14 38.70 12.20
CA THR A 113 10.62 40.05 12.56
C THR A 113 10.21 41.08 11.51
N THR A 114 10.38 40.76 10.22
CA THR A 114 9.97 41.64 9.13
C THR A 114 8.46 41.92 9.15
N LEU A 115 7.66 40.89 9.43
CA LEU A 115 6.19 41.01 9.53
C LEU A 115 5.76 41.98 10.65
N LEU A 116 6.41 41.91 11.81
CA LEU A 116 6.10 42.82 12.92
C LEU A 116 6.46 44.27 12.59
N GLU A 117 7.61 44.50 11.96
CA GLU A 117 8.07 45.82 11.55
C GLU A 117 7.18 46.43 10.47
N MET A 118 6.85 45.68 9.41
CA MET A 118 6.00 46.14 8.30
C MET A 118 4.62 46.59 8.76
N HIS A 119 4.06 45.92 9.78
CA HIS A 119 2.71 46.19 10.27
C HIS A 119 2.69 47.05 11.53
N ASN A 120 3.85 47.50 12.03
CA ASN A 120 4.00 48.23 13.29
C ASN A 120 3.21 47.56 14.43
N ALA A 121 3.44 46.26 14.62
CA ALA A 121 2.74 45.41 15.58
C ALA A 121 3.71 44.85 16.63
N THR A 122 3.22 44.64 17.85
CA THR A 122 4.01 44.01 18.93
C THR A 122 3.85 42.48 18.92
N MET A 123 2.75 41.99 18.37
CA MET A 123 2.34 40.59 18.38
C MET A 123 2.00 40.10 16.96
N LEU A 124 2.29 38.83 16.67
CA LEU A 124 2.01 38.24 15.35
C LEU A 124 0.51 38.06 15.13
N GLU A 125 -0.21 37.88 16.23
CA GLU A 125 -1.66 37.79 16.32
C GLU A 125 -2.33 39.04 15.72
N ASP A 126 -1.77 40.23 15.99
CA ASP A 126 -2.24 41.50 15.43
C ASP A 126 -2.00 41.58 13.92
N VAL A 127 -0.87 41.05 13.45
CA VAL A 127 -0.51 41.00 12.03
C VAL A 127 -1.49 40.11 11.28
N VAL A 128 -1.72 38.89 11.78
CA VAL A 128 -2.68 37.94 11.20
C VAL A 128 -4.09 38.54 11.21
N LEU A 129 -4.51 39.19 12.30
CA LEU A 129 -5.80 39.87 12.38
C LEU A 129 -5.94 40.99 11.33
N LYS A 130 -4.90 41.81 11.13
CA LYS A 130 -4.88 42.86 10.08
C LYS A 130 -5.05 42.26 8.68
N TYR A 131 -4.37 41.17 8.36
CA TYR A 131 -4.57 40.46 7.09
C TYR A 131 -5.99 39.93 6.95
N CYS A 132 -6.57 39.38 8.02
CA CYS A 132 -7.95 38.89 8.01
C CYS A 132 -8.97 40.01 7.75
N LEU A 133 -8.81 41.17 8.39
CA LEU A 133 -9.68 42.32 8.21
C LEU A 133 -9.54 42.96 6.82
N LYS A 134 -8.31 43.04 6.30
CA LYS A 134 -8.03 43.59 4.96
C LYS A 134 -8.70 42.77 3.86
N ASP A 135 -8.69 41.45 3.98
CA ASP A 135 -9.34 40.56 3.01
C ASP A 135 -10.87 40.66 3.09
N MET A 136 -11.47 40.74 4.29
CA MET A 136 -12.92 40.94 4.45
C MET A 136 -13.40 42.24 3.76
N ASN A 137 -12.66 43.34 3.94
CA ASN A 137 -12.96 44.61 3.29
C ASN A 137 -12.75 44.57 1.76
N GLN A 138 -11.87 43.70 1.26
CA GLN A 138 -11.69 43.50 -0.18
C GLN A 138 -12.77 42.61 -0.79
N THR A 139 -13.30 41.63 -0.06
CA THR A 139 -14.43 40.80 -0.53
C THR A 139 -15.72 41.60 -0.70
N ASP A 140 -15.93 42.67 0.08
CA ASP A 140 -17.07 43.59 -0.11
C ASP A 140 -16.91 44.52 -1.33
N ILE A 141 -15.68 44.73 -1.83
CA ILE A 141 -15.39 45.63 -2.94
C ILE A 141 -15.15 44.87 -4.27
N LYS A 142 -14.75 43.59 -4.21
CA LYS A 142 -14.37 42.78 -5.39
C LYS A 142 -15.45 41.82 -5.92
N SER A 143 -16.74 42.07 -5.65
CA SER A 143 -17.82 41.42 -6.42
C SER A 143 -17.97 42.00 -7.84
N SER A 144 -17.21 43.04 -8.18
CA SER A 144 -17.10 43.58 -9.53
C SER A 144 -15.68 44.11 -9.78
N ARG A 145 -14.90 43.33 -10.52
CA ARG A 145 -13.63 43.63 -11.23
C ARG A 145 -12.42 42.80 -10.73
N GLU A 146 -11.88 42.08 -11.70
CA GLU A 146 -10.50 41.58 -11.81
C GLU A 146 -10.14 40.34 -10.98
N ALA A 147 -10.66 39.20 -11.43
CA ALA A 147 -10.00 37.92 -11.31
C ALA A 147 -9.23 37.61 -12.60
N SER A 148 -8.17 38.36 -12.88
CA SER A 148 -7.12 38.00 -13.84
C SER A 148 -6.16 39.17 -14.03
N GLU A 149 -5.16 39.31 -13.16
CA GLU A 149 -3.82 39.78 -13.51
C GLU A 149 -2.94 39.81 -12.25
N ILE A 150 -1.65 39.52 -12.43
CA ILE A 150 -0.58 39.45 -11.43
C ILE A 150 -0.46 38.11 -10.68
N ILE A 151 -0.07 37.05 -11.40
CA ILE A 151 1.17 36.33 -11.11
C ILE A 151 1.80 36.03 -12.47
N ASP A 152 2.81 36.81 -12.87
CA ASP A 152 3.75 36.36 -13.90
C ASP A 152 4.27 35.00 -13.45
N PRO A 153 4.14 33.93 -14.27
CA PRO A 153 4.76 32.67 -13.93
C PRO A 153 6.25 32.97 -13.82
N LEU A 154 6.80 32.83 -12.61
CA LEU A 154 8.23 32.65 -12.45
C LEU A 154 8.65 31.64 -13.51
N MET A 155 9.46 32.10 -14.48
CA MET A 155 10.12 31.23 -15.43
C MET A 155 11.08 30.34 -14.63
N TYR A 156 10.52 29.31 -14.01
CA TYR A 156 11.25 28.20 -13.48
C TYR A 156 11.81 27.47 -14.69
N SER A 157 13.12 27.64 -14.88
CA SER A 157 13.87 26.90 -15.86
C SER A 157 13.80 25.44 -15.43
N HIS A 158 12.98 24.63 -16.11
CA HIS A 158 13.04 23.17 -16.00
C HIS A 158 14.41 22.73 -16.52
N ASP A 159 15.41 22.70 -15.65
CA ASP A 159 16.58 21.84 -15.86
C ASP A 159 16.12 20.41 -15.54
N ASP A 160 15.46 19.79 -16.53
CA ASP A 160 15.09 18.38 -16.53
C ASP A 160 16.35 17.51 -16.67
N ASN A 161 17.21 17.61 -15.66
CA ASN A 161 18.29 16.67 -15.41
C ASN A 161 17.98 15.76 -14.21
N THR A 162 16.70 15.56 -13.89
CA THR A 162 16.30 14.39 -13.11
C THR A 162 16.26 13.19 -14.03
N LYS A 163 17.45 12.61 -14.28
CA LYS A 163 17.55 11.20 -14.66
C LYS A 163 16.94 10.39 -13.52
N SER A 164 15.62 10.22 -13.53
CA SER A 164 14.93 9.22 -12.74
C SER A 164 15.38 7.88 -13.34
N SER A 165 16.51 7.41 -12.82
CA SER A 165 16.98 6.05 -13.02
C SER A 165 15.95 5.17 -12.34
N GLN A 166 14.93 4.80 -13.11
CA GLN A 166 13.90 3.85 -12.73
C GLN A 166 14.51 2.44 -12.75
N THR A 167 15.62 2.25 -12.05
CA THR A 167 16.12 0.92 -11.73
C THR A 167 15.14 0.32 -10.74
N ARG A 168 14.36 -0.67 -11.20
CA ARG A 168 13.60 -1.57 -10.34
C ARG A 168 14.57 -2.24 -9.37
N SER A 169 14.77 -1.62 -8.21
CA SER A 169 15.64 -2.13 -7.18
C SER A 169 15.03 -3.42 -6.62
N VAL A 170 15.71 -4.54 -6.80
CA VAL A 170 15.33 -5.86 -6.25
C VAL A 170 15.10 -5.76 -4.73
N HIS A 171 15.81 -4.86 -4.05
CA HIS A 171 15.60 -4.56 -2.64
C HIS A 171 14.22 -3.98 -2.35
N ARG A 172 13.70 -3.09 -3.22
CA ARG A 172 12.36 -2.52 -3.08
C ARG A 172 11.29 -3.59 -3.27
N ILE A 173 11.46 -4.47 -4.26
CA ILE A 173 10.55 -5.60 -4.49
C ILE A 173 10.56 -6.52 -3.28
N ARG A 174 11.74 -6.92 -2.77
CA ARG A 174 11.86 -7.77 -1.58
C ARG A 174 11.18 -7.14 -0.36
N ALA A 175 11.39 -5.85 -0.12
CA ALA A 175 10.76 -5.12 0.99
C ALA A 175 9.23 -5.09 0.86
N LEU A 176 8.70 -4.82 -0.34
CA LEU A 176 7.26 -4.84 -0.63
C LEU A 176 6.67 -6.25 -0.45
N THR A 177 7.36 -7.28 -0.92
CA THR A 177 6.93 -8.68 -0.77
C THR A 177 6.88 -9.06 0.71
N VAL A 178 7.93 -8.76 1.49
CA VAL A 178 7.96 -9.03 2.93
C VAL A 178 6.83 -8.29 3.65
N LYS A 179 6.62 -7.00 3.34
CA LYS A 179 5.50 -6.22 3.90
C LYS A 179 4.15 -6.89 3.60
N ASN A 180 3.91 -7.26 2.36
CA ASN A 180 2.65 -7.88 1.94
C ASN A 180 2.45 -9.26 2.58
N VAL A 181 3.51 -10.06 2.71
CA VAL A 181 3.46 -11.37 3.39
C VAL A 181 3.14 -11.20 4.88
N ILE A 182 3.78 -10.25 5.58
CA ILE A 182 3.50 -9.98 7.00
C ILE A 182 2.04 -9.54 7.18
N VAL A 183 1.52 -8.66 6.33
CA VAL A 183 0.12 -8.21 6.37
C VAL A 183 -0.83 -9.37 6.12
N LEU A 184 -0.53 -10.25 5.15
CA LEU A 184 -1.33 -11.43 4.85
C LEU A 184 -1.35 -12.41 6.02
N MET A 185 -0.20 -12.72 6.63
CA MET A 185 -0.12 -13.64 7.77
C MET A 185 -0.84 -13.11 9.02
N ARG A 186 -0.90 -11.79 9.19
CA ARG A 186 -1.66 -11.16 10.28
C ARG A 186 -3.18 -11.21 10.06
N ASN A 187 -3.65 -11.41 8.83
CA ASN A 187 -5.06 -11.58 8.52
C ASN A 187 -5.42 -13.07 8.35
N ILE A 188 -5.45 -13.80 9.47
CA ILE A 188 -5.72 -15.25 9.50
C ILE A 188 -7.07 -15.60 8.85
N GLY A 189 -8.08 -14.74 8.98
CA GLY A 189 -9.41 -14.97 8.41
C GLY A 189 -9.41 -14.91 6.89
N PHE A 190 -8.74 -13.91 6.31
CA PHE A 190 -8.56 -13.82 4.86
C PHE A 190 -7.74 -14.98 4.32
N LEU A 191 -6.67 -15.38 5.02
CA LEU A 191 -5.85 -16.52 4.64
C LEU A 191 -6.68 -17.81 4.62
N PHE A 192 -7.45 -18.08 5.68
CA PHE A 192 -8.36 -19.22 5.74
C PHE A 192 -9.36 -19.20 4.59
N PHE A 193 -10.05 -18.07 4.35
CA PHE A 193 -11.03 -17.96 3.27
C PHE A 193 -10.41 -18.19 1.88
N THR A 194 -9.19 -17.69 1.66
CA THR A 194 -8.47 -17.82 0.40
C THR A 194 -8.11 -19.26 0.08
N PHE A 195 -7.76 -20.08 1.08
CA PHE A 195 -7.43 -21.50 0.88
C PHE A 195 -8.64 -22.43 1.02
N ALA A 196 -9.56 -22.13 1.94
CA ALA A 196 -10.74 -22.95 2.20
C ALA A 196 -11.72 -22.90 1.02
N THR A 197 -11.94 -21.73 0.40
CA THR A 197 -12.90 -21.58 -0.70
C THR A 197 -12.54 -22.44 -1.92
N PRO A 198 -11.31 -22.40 -2.48
CA PRO A 198 -10.94 -23.29 -3.58
C PRO A 198 -10.97 -24.77 -3.20
N SER A 199 -10.52 -25.10 -1.98
CA SER A 199 -10.53 -26.48 -1.49
C SER A 199 -11.95 -27.04 -1.39
N LEU A 200 -12.89 -26.20 -0.91
CA LEU A 200 -14.31 -26.54 -0.84
C LEU A 200 -14.91 -26.70 -2.24
N ILE A 201 -14.60 -25.81 -3.18
CA ILE A 201 -15.06 -25.91 -4.57
C ILE A 201 -14.58 -27.23 -5.20
N VAL A 202 -13.31 -27.58 -5.04
CA VAL A 202 -12.74 -28.85 -5.55
C VAL A 202 -13.41 -30.05 -4.88
N ALA A 203 -13.62 -30.01 -3.57
CA ALA A 203 -14.31 -31.08 -2.85
C ALA A 203 -15.75 -31.27 -3.34
N ILE A 204 -16.50 -30.18 -3.54
CA ILE A 204 -17.87 -30.22 -4.09
C ILE A 204 -17.86 -30.78 -5.51
N PHE A 205 -16.90 -30.36 -6.36
CA PHE A 205 -16.77 -30.87 -7.72
C PHE A 205 -16.52 -32.38 -7.74
N CYS A 206 -15.59 -32.87 -6.92
CA CYS A 206 -15.31 -34.31 -6.78
C CYS A 206 -16.51 -35.10 -6.26
N PHE A 207 -17.28 -34.53 -5.31
CA PHE A 207 -18.48 -35.18 -4.79
C PHE A 207 -19.63 -35.19 -5.80
N ALA A 208 -19.83 -34.09 -6.53
CA ALA A 208 -20.94 -33.92 -7.48
C ALA A 208 -20.76 -34.74 -8.77
N ILE A 209 -19.53 -34.85 -9.30
CA ILE A 209 -19.25 -35.65 -10.50
C ILE A 209 -19.08 -37.14 -10.17
N GLY A 210 -18.80 -37.45 -8.90
CA GLY A 210 -18.65 -38.81 -8.41
C GLY A 210 -17.26 -39.39 -8.71
N SER A 211 -16.91 -40.44 -7.97
CA SER A 211 -15.72 -41.24 -8.24
C SER A 211 -15.86 -42.01 -9.56
N ASN A 212 -14.75 -42.51 -10.10
CA ASN A 212 -14.74 -43.33 -11.31
C ASN A 212 -15.86 -44.39 -11.27
N PRO A 213 -16.75 -44.44 -12.29
CA PRO A 213 -17.82 -45.41 -12.33
C PRO A 213 -17.21 -46.82 -12.30
N SER A 214 -17.59 -47.61 -11.30
CA SER A 214 -17.27 -49.02 -11.18
C SER A 214 -18.57 -49.82 -11.34
N ASP A 215 -18.50 -50.99 -11.99
CA ASP A 215 -19.65 -51.84 -12.34
C ASP A 215 -20.63 -51.26 -13.37
N LEU A 216 -20.13 -50.53 -14.37
CA LEU A 216 -20.93 -50.21 -15.55
C LEU A 216 -20.94 -51.43 -16.49
N GLY A 217 -22.10 -52.03 -16.74
CA GLY A 217 -22.25 -53.08 -17.74
C GLY A 217 -22.04 -52.52 -19.14
N ILE A 218 -20.83 -52.62 -19.67
CA ILE A 218 -20.50 -52.18 -21.02
C ILE A 218 -20.63 -53.38 -21.95
N GLY A 219 -21.61 -53.34 -22.87
CA GLY A 219 -21.68 -54.27 -23.99
C GLY A 219 -20.73 -53.82 -25.09
N ILE A 220 -19.78 -54.70 -25.48
CA ILE A 220 -18.84 -54.44 -26.56
C ILE A 220 -19.28 -55.26 -27.77
N LEU A 221 -19.86 -54.59 -28.77
CA LEU A 221 -20.21 -55.20 -30.05
C LEU A 221 -19.00 -55.16 -30.98
N ASN A 222 -18.50 -56.32 -31.40
CA ASN A 222 -17.51 -56.41 -32.46
C ASN A 222 -18.09 -57.07 -33.71
N ASN A 223 -18.23 -56.28 -34.78
CA ASN A 223 -18.73 -56.74 -36.07
C ASN A 223 -17.65 -57.43 -36.93
N GLU A 224 -16.39 -57.49 -36.50
CA GLU A 224 -15.31 -58.14 -37.24
C GLU A 224 -15.34 -59.67 -37.11
N ILE A 225 -15.93 -60.17 -36.03
CA ILE A 225 -16.10 -61.60 -35.78
C ILE A 225 -17.51 -61.94 -36.29
N GLY A 226 -17.62 -62.31 -37.57
CA GLY A 226 -18.91 -62.62 -38.20
C GLY A 226 -19.61 -63.88 -37.66
N GLY A 227 -19.94 -63.91 -36.37
CA GLY A 227 -20.61 -65.01 -35.67
C GLY A 227 -19.71 -66.22 -35.30
N GLY A 228 -18.38 -66.07 -35.39
CA GLY A 228 -17.42 -67.12 -35.02
C GLY A 228 -17.12 -67.16 -33.52
N ASP A 229 -17.03 -68.36 -32.95
CA ASP A 229 -16.76 -68.57 -31.53
C ASP A 229 -15.25 -68.36 -31.20
N CYS A 230 -14.92 -67.39 -30.35
CA CYS A 230 -13.53 -67.03 -30.00
C CYS A 230 -12.80 -68.07 -29.12
N THR A 231 -13.51 -69.11 -28.67
CA THR A 231 -12.98 -70.19 -27.79
C THR A 231 -11.82 -70.99 -28.42
N LYS A 232 -11.64 -70.93 -29.73
CA LYS A 232 -10.60 -71.68 -30.47
C LYS A 232 -9.29 -70.91 -30.67
N PHE A 233 -9.25 -69.61 -30.35
CA PHE A 233 -8.11 -68.74 -30.63
C PHE A 233 -7.43 -68.29 -29.32
N THR A 234 -6.74 -69.22 -28.66
CA THR A 234 -6.05 -68.97 -27.38
C THR A 234 -4.58 -68.57 -27.53
N GLU A 235 -3.96 -68.81 -28.69
CA GLU A 235 -2.56 -68.46 -28.97
C GLU A 235 -2.44 -67.63 -30.25
N LEU A 236 -1.78 -66.47 -30.16
CA LEU A 236 -1.49 -65.58 -31.28
C LEU A 236 -0.43 -66.22 -32.19
N LYS A 237 -0.87 -67.04 -33.15
CA LYS A 237 0.01 -67.70 -34.13
C LYS A 237 0.17 -66.90 -35.41
N SER A 238 -0.69 -65.92 -35.69
CA SER A 238 -0.63 -65.06 -36.88
C SER A 238 -1.25 -63.68 -36.64
N CYS A 239 -0.81 -62.67 -37.39
CA CYS A 239 -1.40 -61.31 -37.39
C CYS A 239 -2.69 -61.23 -38.24
N GLU A 240 -3.58 -62.22 -38.13
CA GLU A 240 -4.90 -62.10 -38.74
C GLU A 240 -5.82 -61.23 -37.86
N PRO A 241 -6.62 -60.32 -38.46
CA PRO A 241 -7.47 -59.40 -37.71
C PRO A 241 -8.40 -60.09 -36.70
N ILE A 242 -8.93 -61.26 -37.06
CA ILE A 242 -9.87 -62.03 -36.22
C ILE A 242 -9.19 -62.56 -34.95
N GLN A 243 -7.92 -62.98 -35.03
CA GLN A 243 -7.17 -63.50 -33.89
C GLN A 243 -6.80 -62.38 -32.91
N LEU A 244 -6.45 -61.20 -33.42
CA LEU A 244 -6.18 -60.01 -32.62
C LEU A 244 -7.43 -59.56 -31.86
N SER A 245 -8.58 -59.54 -32.54
CA SER A 245 -9.86 -59.17 -31.94
C SER A 245 -10.32 -60.15 -30.85
N CYS A 246 -10.17 -61.46 -31.05
CA CYS A 246 -10.46 -62.46 -29.99
C CYS A 246 -9.47 -62.38 -28.82
N ALA A 247 -8.17 -62.13 -29.06
CA ALA A 247 -7.20 -61.96 -27.99
C ALA A 247 -7.46 -60.72 -27.13
N PHE A 248 -7.90 -59.62 -27.76
CA PHE A 248 -8.34 -58.42 -27.06
C PHE A 248 -9.57 -58.67 -26.20
N PHE A 249 -10.55 -59.43 -26.70
CA PHE A 249 -11.73 -59.84 -25.91
C PHE A 249 -11.37 -60.71 -24.71
N ASN A 250 -10.50 -61.71 -24.87
CA ASN A 250 -10.04 -62.54 -23.76
C ASN A 250 -9.30 -61.71 -22.70
N SER A 251 -8.54 -60.69 -23.11
CA SER A 251 -7.88 -59.76 -22.19
C SER A 251 -8.86 -58.84 -21.48
N LEU A 252 -9.97 -58.46 -22.13
CA LEU A 252 -11.04 -57.67 -21.54
C LEU A 252 -11.89 -58.48 -20.57
N GLU A 253 -12.18 -59.74 -20.85
CA GLU A 253 -12.94 -60.64 -19.96
C GLU A 253 -12.13 -61.02 -18.70
N ALA A 254 -10.79 -61.12 -18.83
CA ALA A 254 -9.90 -61.29 -17.69
C ALA A 254 -9.97 -60.11 -16.70
N ASP A 255 -10.32 -58.92 -17.19
CA ASP A 255 -10.56 -57.73 -16.38
C ASP A 255 -12.06 -57.70 -16.00
N ARG A 256 -12.40 -58.24 -14.81
CA ARG A 256 -13.77 -58.57 -14.32
C ARG A 256 -14.83 -57.45 -14.26
N LYS A 257 -14.64 -56.33 -14.97
CA LYS A 257 -15.54 -55.17 -14.99
C LYS A 257 -16.46 -55.10 -16.21
N PHE A 258 -16.36 -56.03 -17.16
CA PHE A 258 -17.09 -55.97 -18.41
C PHE A 258 -17.97 -57.22 -18.62
N THR A 259 -19.25 -57.02 -18.89
CA THR A 259 -20.17 -58.11 -19.25
C THR A 259 -20.25 -58.17 -20.77
N LEU A 260 -19.67 -59.21 -21.36
CA LEU A 260 -19.78 -59.43 -22.80
C LEU A 260 -21.21 -59.82 -23.17
N VAL A 261 -21.82 -59.01 -24.03
CA VAL A 261 -23.08 -59.36 -24.70
C VAL A 261 -22.69 -59.65 -26.16
N LEU A 262 -22.62 -60.94 -26.48
CA LEU A 262 -22.38 -61.46 -27.82
C LEU A 262 -23.67 -61.43 -28.65
#